data_AF-A0ABD5PXZ7-F1
#
_entry.id   AF-A0ABD5PXZ7-F1
#
_cell.length_a   1.000
_cell.length_b   1.000
_cell.length_c   1.000
_cell.angle_alpha   90.00
_cell.angle_beta   90.00
_cell.angle_gamma   90.00
#
_symmetry.space_group_name_H-M   'P 1'
#
loop_
_entity.id
_entity.type
_entity.pdbx_description
1 polymer ?
#
loop_
_entity_poly.entity_id
_entity_poly.type
_entity_poly.pdbx_seq_one_letter_code
_entity_poly.pdbx_strand_id
1 'polypeptide(L)'
;MLSGGLFGLLKFALLLIAAVLVVVAVTLVGGGVVAAVSLPALVALPTVRRHLVTLAENLTDERPESVADWRFVGAYFLFVYTYGMTLLLGSPMVAESVSTVERGVPGGRVQLLSILAVFALVALLFGVRRAATAGHLRAVAEWAVFLLLVAGLELVAAFVVPALLFAVVESLLW
;
A
#
# COMPACT_ATOMS: atom_id res chain seq x y z
N MET A 1 -27.33 7.51 -38.93
CA MET A 1 -26.84 6.35 -38.14
C MET A 1 -25.47 6.57 -37.48
N LEU A 2 -24.74 7.67 -37.74
CA LEU A 2 -23.45 7.99 -37.08
C LEU A 2 -23.57 8.55 -35.65
N SER A 3 -24.74 9.07 -35.26
CA SER A 3 -24.98 9.72 -33.95
C SER A 3 -25.11 8.73 -32.79
N GLY A 4 -25.56 7.49 -33.03
CA GLY A 4 -25.70 6.47 -31.99
C GLY A 4 -24.35 5.91 -31.50
N GLY A 5 -23.39 5.73 -32.42
CA GLY A 5 -22.05 5.23 -32.10
C GLY A 5 -21.21 6.25 -31.31
N LEU A 6 -21.24 7.52 -31.71
CA LEU A 6 -20.54 8.60 -30.99
C LEU A 6 -21.11 8.83 -29.58
N PHE A 7 -22.44 8.75 -29.43
CA PHE A 7 -23.08 8.86 -28.12
C PHE A 7 -22.75 7.67 -27.21
N GLY A 8 -22.66 6.46 -27.77
CA GLY A 8 -22.20 5.27 -27.05
C GLY A 8 -20.75 5.37 -26.57
N LEU A 9 -19.84 5.80 -27.46
CA LEU A 9 -18.43 6.04 -27.11
C LEU A 9 -18.27 7.12 -26.04
N LEU A 10 -19.03 8.22 -26.13
CA LEU A 10 -19.01 9.28 -25.13
C LEU A 10 -19.46 8.77 -23.76
N LYS A 11 -20.56 7.99 -23.69
CA LYS A 11 -21.01 7.36 -22.44
C LYS A 11 -19.97 6.42 -21.85
N PHE A 12 -19.36 5.58 -22.70
CA PHE A 12 -18.31 4.67 -22.27
C PHE A 12 -17.08 5.41 -21.75
N ALA A 13 -16.63 6.46 -22.45
CA ALA A 13 -15.52 7.30 -22.01
C ALA A 13 -15.80 7.99 -20.67
N LEU A 14 -17.02 8.52 -20.49
CA LEU A 14 -17.43 9.13 -19.21
C LEU A 14 -17.47 8.10 -18.07
N LEU A 15 -17.97 6.89 -18.31
CA LEU A 15 -17.95 5.81 -17.33
C LEU A 15 -16.52 5.39 -16.96
N LEU A 16 -15.63 5.31 -17.95
CA LEU A 16 -14.22 4.99 -17.71
C LEU A 16 -13.54 6.09 -16.89
N ILE A 17 -13.75 7.35 -17.23
CA ILE A 17 -13.21 8.50 -16.46
C ILE A 17 -13.74 8.47 -15.03
N ALA A 18 -15.05 8.25 -14.84
CA ALA A 18 -15.64 8.15 -13.52
C ALA A 18 -15.03 6.99 -12.71
N ALA A 19 -14.86 5.82 -13.32
CA ALA A 19 -14.21 4.67 -12.68
C ALA A 19 -12.76 4.98 -12.28
N VAL A 20 -11.98 5.60 -13.17
CA VAL A 20 -10.60 6.01 -12.88
C VAL A 20 -10.56 7.03 -11.74
N LEU A 21 -11.45 8.03 -11.74
CA LEU A 21 -11.52 9.01 -10.66
C LEU A 21 -11.87 8.37 -9.32
N VAL A 22 -12.79 7.40 -9.29
CA VAL A 22 -13.12 6.65 -8.07
C VAL A 22 -11.91 5.85 -7.59
N VAL A 23 -11.22 5.13 -8.47
CA VAL A 23 -10.00 4.36 -8.12
C VAL A 23 -8.92 5.30 -7.59
N VAL A 24 -8.68 6.43 -8.24
CA VAL A 24 -7.73 7.44 -7.77
C VAL A 24 -8.15 7.99 -6.41
N ALA A 25 -9.41 8.36 -6.21
CA ALA A 25 -9.89 8.87 -4.92
C ALA A 25 -9.73 7.83 -3.80
N VAL A 26 -10.13 6.57 -4.04
CA VAL A 26 -9.98 5.47 -3.08
C VAL A 26 -8.51 5.23 -2.72
N THR A 27 -7.63 5.18 -3.72
CA THR A 27 -6.20 4.94 -3.50
C THR A 27 -5.51 6.12 -2.81
N LEU A 28 -5.91 7.35 -3.12
CA LEU A 28 -5.33 8.56 -2.54
C LEU A 28 -5.80 8.76 -1.09
N VAL A 29 -7.09 8.54 -0.81
CA VAL A 29 -7.64 8.54 0.56
C VAL A 29 -7.06 7.38 1.36
N GLY A 30 -7.00 6.17 0.79
CA GLY A 30 -6.42 4.99 1.43
C GLY A 30 -4.95 5.19 1.76
N GLY A 31 -4.13 5.59 0.79
CA GLY A 31 -2.71 5.90 1.02
C GLY A 31 -2.52 7.01 2.04
N GLY A 32 -3.43 7.99 2.10
CA GLY A 32 -3.41 9.06 3.09
C GLY A 32 -3.67 8.56 4.50
N VAL A 33 -4.67 7.69 4.68
CA VAL A 33 -4.97 7.04 5.95
C VAL A 33 -3.81 6.13 6.37
N VAL A 34 -3.27 5.33 5.45
CA VAL A 34 -2.11 4.46 5.71
C VAL A 34 -0.92 5.28 6.15
N ALA A 35 -0.61 6.38 5.45
CA ALA A 35 0.47 7.28 5.83
C ALA A 35 0.23 7.86 7.24
N ALA A 36 -0.96 8.39 7.53
CA ALA A 36 -1.26 8.94 8.85
C ALA A 36 -1.12 7.92 9.99
N VAL A 37 -1.61 6.69 9.78
CA VAL A 37 -1.59 5.62 10.80
C VAL A 37 -0.20 5.02 10.98
N SER A 38 0.62 4.98 9.93
CA SER A 38 1.99 4.43 9.98
C SER A 38 3.02 5.43 10.49
N LEU A 39 2.74 6.74 10.44
CA LEU A 39 3.66 7.81 10.85
C LEU A 39 4.22 7.65 12.28
N PRO A 40 3.42 7.27 13.30
CA PRO A 40 3.93 7.00 14.65
C PRO A 40 4.96 5.86 14.71
N ALA A 41 4.90 4.88 13.79
CA ALA A 41 5.85 3.77 13.77
C ALA A 41 7.28 4.25 13.43
N LEU A 42 7.43 5.38 12.74
CA LEU A 42 8.73 5.98 12.44
C LEU A 42 9.50 6.41 13.68
N VAL A 43 8.82 6.64 14.81
CA VAL A 43 9.47 6.94 16.10
C VAL A 43 10.26 5.73 16.60
N ALA A 44 9.75 4.51 16.36
CA ALA A 44 10.40 3.27 16.76
C ALA A 44 11.47 2.79 15.76
N LEU A 45 11.52 3.38 14.56
CA LEU A 45 12.33 2.92 13.42
C LEU A 45 13.28 4.04 12.93
N PRO A 46 14.34 4.38 13.71
CA PRO A 46 15.19 5.54 13.45
C PRO A 46 15.93 5.49 12.10
N THR A 47 16.25 4.30 11.60
CA THR A 47 16.93 4.14 10.31
C THR A 47 16.01 4.50 9.17
N VAL A 48 14.76 4.02 9.22
CA VAL A 48 13.72 4.33 8.24
C VAL A 48 13.43 5.82 8.25
N ARG A 49 13.23 6.40 9.44
CA ARG A 49 13.03 7.84 9.60
C ARG A 49 14.16 8.65 8.97
N ARG A 50 15.42 8.29 9.21
CA ARG A 50 16.58 9.00 8.64
C ARG A 50 16.57 8.98 7.12
N HIS A 51 16.31 7.83 6.50
CA HIS A 51 16.26 7.72 5.04
C HIS A 51 15.10 8.52 4.44
N LEU A 52 13.95 8.53 5.10
CA LEU A 52 12.79 9.33 4.66
C LEU A 52 13.06 10.84 4.80
N VAL A 53 13.79 11.27 5.83
CA VAL A 53 14.25 12.66 5.94
C VAL A 53 15.19 13.01 4.78
N THR A 54 16.14 12.13 4.45
CA THR A 54 17.03 12.32 3.29
C THR A 54 16.25 12.33 1.97
N LEU A 55 15.23 11.49 1.84
CA LEU A 55 14.34 11.52 0.66
C LEU A 55 13.61 12.85 0.55
N ALA A 56 13.07 13.37 1.65
CA ALA A 56 12.40 14.67 1.68
C ALA A 56 13.36 15.82 1.35
N GLU A 57 14.58 15.79 1.90
CA GLU A 57 15.64 16.73 1.58
C GLU A 57 16.00 16.70 0.10
N ASN A 58 16.15 15.51 -0.50
CA ASN A 58 16.44 15.36 -1.93
C ASN A 58 15.28 15.81 -2.83
N LEU A 59 14.03 15.75 -2.36
CA LEU A 59 12.85 16.14 -3.14
C LEU A 59 12.53 17.63 -3.04
N THR A 60 12.94 18.28 -1.94
CA THR A 60 12.59 19.67 -1.64
C THR A 60 13.79 20.62 -1.57
N ASP A 61 15.01 20.09 -1.76
CA ASP A 61 16.30 20.76 -1.59
C ASP A 61 16.52 21.38 -0.19
N GLU A 62 15.62 21.09 0.76
CA GLU A 62 15.63 21.62 2.11
C GLU A 62 15.38 20.51 3.13
N ARG A 63 16.20 20.47 4.18
CA ARG A 63 16.06 19.45 5.22
C ARG A 63 14.86 19.77 6.12
N PRO A 64 13.88 18.86 6.27
CA PRO A 64 12.73 19.10 7.12
C PRO A 64 13.12 19.20 8.59
N GLU A 65 12.56 20.19 9.29
CA GLU A 65 12.85 20.45 10.71
C GLU A 65 12.16 19.43 11.63
N SER A 66 11.03 18.88 11.16
CA SER A 66 10.17 17.97 11.93
C SER A 66 9.55 16.90 11.05
N VAL A 67 9.11 15.80 11.66
CA VAL A 67 8.26 14.78 11.00
C VAL A 67 6.83 15.28 10.74
N ALA A 68 6.43 16.39 11.36
CA ALA A 68 5.17 17.08 11.06
C ALA A 68 5.31 18.17 9.99
N ASP A 69 6.53 18.41 9.48
CA ASP A 69 6.77 19.35 8.40
C ASP A 69 6.04 18.86 7.13
N TRP A 70 5.33 19.77 6.44
CA TRP A 70 4.58 19.45 5.23
C TRP A 70 5.46 18.83 4.14
N ARG A 71 6.75 19.18 4.11
CA ARG A 71 7.75 18.61 3.17
C ARG A 71 8.00 17.14 3.46
N PHE A 72 8.21 16.82 4.74
CA PHE A 72 8.38 15.45 5.19
C PHE A 72 7.10 14.64 4.95
N VAL A 73 5.94 15.19 5.35
CA VAL A 73 4.64 14.54 5.17
C VAL A 73 4.35 14.29 3.69
N GLY A 74 4.65 15.25 2.81
CA GLY A 74 4.49 15.11 1.37
C GLY A 74 5.37 14.01 0.77
N ALA A 75 6.67 14.02 1.09
CA ALA A 75 7.60 12.97 0.64
C ALA A 75 7.24 11.59 1.20
N TYR A 76 6.79 11.55 2.46
CA TYR A 76 6.35 10.34 3.12
C TYR A 76 5.07 9.76 2.49
N PHE A 77 4.09 10.61 2.25
CA PHE A 77 2.87 10.24 1.54
C PHE A 77 3.18 9.72 0.14
N LEU A 78 4.06 10.39 -0.60
CA LEU A 78 4.49 9.95 -1.93
C LEU A 78 5.18 8.57 -1.87
N PHE A 79 6.02 8.34 -0.87
CA PHE A 79 6.65 7.04 -0.65
C PHE A 79 5.62 5.93 -0.38
N VAL A 80 4.72 6.15 0.59
CA VAL A 80 3.66 5.19 0.96
C VAL A 80 2.77 4.91 -0.25
N TYR A 81 2.34 5.95 -0.95
CA TYR A 81 1.50 5.85 -2.14
C TYR A 81 2.20 5.07 -3.27
N THR A 82 3.48 5.38 -3.54
CA THR A 82 4.25 4.67 -4.59
C THR A 82 4.44 3.20 -4.23
N TYR A 83 4.72 2.90 -2.96
CA TYR A 83 4.83 1.53 -2.46
C TYR A 83 3.49 0.77 -2.55
N GLY A 84 2.39 1.38 -2.10
CA GLY A 84 1.04 0.83 -2.22
C GLY A 84 0.65 0.56 -3.68
N MET A 85 0.94 1.50 -4.59
CA MET A 85 0.73 1.31 -6.02
C MET A 85 1.58 0.17 -6.60
N THR A 86 2.82 -0.01 -6.16
CA THR A 86 3.64 -1.14 -6.61
C THR A 86 3.11 -2.47 -6.10
N LEU A 87 2.59 -2.53 -4.87
CA LEU A 87 1.91 -3.72 -4.37
C LEU A 87 0.61 -4.01 -5.14
N LEU A 88 -0.20 -2.98 -5.40
CA LEU A 88 -1.45 -3.11 -6.15
C LEU A 88 -1.21 -3.57 -7.59
N LEU A 89 -0.23 -3.00 -8.29
CA LEU A 89 0.14 -3.36 -9.66
C LEU A 89 0.88 -4.70 -9.74
N GLY A 90 1.60 -5.10 -8.70
CA GLY A 90 2.25 -6.41 -8.61
C GLY A 90 1.29 -7.55 -8.25
N SER A 91 0.17 -7.25 -7.57
CA SER A 91 -0.77 -8.26 -7.10
C SER A 91 -1.46 -9.10 -8.20
N PRO A 92 -1.78 -8.58 -9.40
CA PRO A 92 -2.34 -9.39 -10.50
C PRO A 92 -1.33 -10.38 -11.06
N MET A 93 -0.06 -9.99 -11.20
CA MET A 93 1.01 -10.91 -11.61
C MET A 93 1.20 -12.03 -10.58
N VAL A 94 1.09 -11.71 -9.30
CA VAL A 94 1.14 -12.72 -8.22
C VAL A 94 -0.12 -13.59 -8.23
N ALA A 95 -1.31 -13.03 -8.42
CA ALA A 95 -2.57 -13.77 -8.47
C ALA A 95 -2.62 -14.71 -9.69
N GLU A 96 -2.16 -14.28 -10.85
CA GLU A 96 -2.01 -15.13 -12.04
C GLU A 96 -1.00 -16.26 -11.79
N SER A 97 0.13 -15.95 -11.16
CA SER A 97 1.13 -16.95 -10.76
C SER A 97 0.57 -17.96 -9.76
N VAL A 98 -0.20 -17.50 -8.76
CA VAL A 98 -0.88 -18.36 -7.78
C VAL A 98 -1.95 -19.21 -8.45
N SER A 99 -2.73 -18.67 -9.38
CA SER A 99 -3.75 -19.44 -10.12
C SER A 99 -3.12 -20.52 -11.00
N THR A 100 -1.92 -20.29 -11.51
CA THR A 100 -1.15 -21.26 -12.29
C THR A 100 -0.61 -22.37 -11.38
N VAL A 101 -0.23 -22.03 -10.14
CA VAL A 101 0.15 -22.99 -9.10
C VAL A 101 -1.06 -23.78 -8.60
N GLU A 102 -2.21 -23.16 -8.35
CA GLU A 102 -3.45 -23.81 -7.89
C GLU A 102 -4.00 -24.82 -8.90
N ARG A 103 -3.93 -24.50 -10.21
CA ARG A 103 -4.33 -25.46 -11.27
C ARG A 103 -3.42 -26.70 -11.32
N GLY A 104 -2.23 -26.65 -10.72
CA GLY A 104 -1.28 -27.76 -10.64
C GLY A 104 -1.16 -28.42 -9.26
N VAL A 105 -1.85 -27.92 -8.23
CA VAL A 105 -1.60 -28.30 -6.82
C VAL A 105 -2.92 -28.64 -6.10
N PRO A 106 -3.10 -29.87 -5.57
CA PRO A 106 -4.35 -30.29 -4.93
C PRO A 106 -4.67 -29.45 -3.68
N GLY A 107 -5.96 -29.12 -3.49
CA GLY A 107 -6.47 -28.09 -2.56
C GLY A 107 -6.00 -28.14 -1.10
N GLY A 108 -5.51 -29.28 -0.60
CA GLY A 108 -4.88 -29.37 0.73
C GLY A 108 -3.53 -28.64 0.85
N ARG A 109 -2.85 -28.35 -0.27
CA ARG A 109 -1.54 -27.66 -0.29
C ARG A 109 -1.65 -26.14 -0.36
N VAL A 110 -2.79 -25.58 -0.81
CA VAL A 110 -3.05 -24.13 -0.80
C VAL A 110 -3.20 -23.62 0.63
N GLN A 111 -3.87 -24.40 1.48
CA GLN A 111 -3.99 -24.14 2.91
C GLN A 111 -2.62 -24.25 3.61
N LEU A 112 -1.79 -25.21 3.20
CA LEU A 112 -0.41 -25.34 3.67
C LEU A 112 0.46 -24.13 3.27
N LEU A 113 0.30 -23.59 2.05
CA LEU A 113 1.03 -22.41 1.57
C LEU A 113 0.61 -21.13 2.28
N SER A 114 -0.67 -20.94 2.56
CA SER A 114 -1.15 -19.77 3.34
C SER A 114 -0.72 -19.88 4.81
N ILE A 115 -0.73 -21.08 5.40
CA ILE A 115 -0.14 -21.34 6.72
C ILE A 115 1.37 -21.09 6.69
N LEU A 116 2.10 -21.57 5.68
CA LEU A 116 3.53 -21.32 5.49
C LEU A 116 3.85 -19.84 5.27
N ALA A 117 2.98 -19.08 4.60
CA ALA A 117 3.13 -17.64 4.44
C ALA A 117 2.97 -16.91 5.78
N VAL A 118 2.03 -17.34 6.63
CA VAL A 118 1.88 -16.85 8.01
C VAL A 118 3.10 -17.23 8.86
N PHE A 119 3.58 -18.47 8.77
CA PHE A 119 4.81 -18.89 9.46
C PHE A 119 6.05 -18.19 8.92
N ALA A 120 6.13 -17.89 7.62
CA ALA A 120 7.20 -17.13 7.01
C ALA A 120 7.16 -15.68 7.46
N LEU A 121 5.96 -15.08 7.60
CA LEU A 121 5.76 -13.75 8.17
C LEU A 121 6.19 -13.72 9.64
N VAL A 122 5.76 -14.70 10.45
CA VAL A 122 6.17 -14.84 11.86
C VAL A 122 7.66 -15.11 11.98
N ALA A 123 8.25 -15.95 11.13
CA ALA A 123 9.68 -16.22 11.07
C ALA A 123 10.48 -15.01 10.57
N LEU A 124 9.91 -14.18 9.67
CA LEU A 124 10.47 -12.88 9.29
C LEU A 124 10.46 -11.95 10.49
N LEU A 125 9.34 -11.82 11.21
CA LEU A 125 9.24 -10.98 12.40
C LEU A 125 10.18 -11.46 13.53
N PHE A 126 10.34 -12.77 13.71
CA PHE A 126 11.24 -13.37 14.69
C PHE A 126 12.71 -13.28 14.26
N GLY A 127 12.99 -13.45 12.97
CA GLY A 127 14.29 -13.29 12.34
C GLY A 127 14.75 -11.83 12.38
N VAL A 128 13.84 -10.88 12.16
CA VAL A 128 14.01 -9.43 12.33
C VAL A 128 14.36 -9.10 13.78
N ARG A 129 13.67 -9.71 14.76
CA ARG A 129 13.99 -9.53 16.19
C ARG A 129 15.41 -9.98 16.54
N ARG A 130 15.88 -11.09 15.94
CA ARG A 130 17.27 -11.57 16.09
C ARG A 130 18.29 -10.76 15.28
N ALA A 131 17.93 -10.30 14.08
CA ALA A 131 18.76 -9.44 13.25
C ALA A 131 18.96 -8.06 13.88
N ALA A 132 17.95 -7.54 14.60
CA ALA A 132 18.05 -6.30 15.36
C ALA A 132 19.05 -6.38 16.54
N THR A 133 19.27 -7.57 17.12
CA THR A 133 20.32 -7.78 18.13
C THR A 133 21.73 -7.86 17.52
N ALA A 134 21.81 -8.09 16.23
CA ALA A 134 23.03 -8.21 15.45
C ALA A 134 23.21 -6.89 14.67
N GLY A 135 23.82 -5.86 15.29
CA GLY A 135 23.80 -4.45 14.84
C GLY A 135 24.00 -4.16 13.35
N HIS A 136 24.69 -5.02 12.60
CA HIS A 136 24.83 -4.98 11.14
C HIS A 136 23.55 -5.17 10.30
N LEU A 137 22.50 -5.82 10.81
CA LEU A 137 21.25 -6.07 10.05
C LEU A 137 20.06 -5.26 10.57
N ARG A 138 20.29 -4.36 11.54
CA ARG A 138 19.25 -3.55 12.15
C ARG A 138 18.51 -2.68 11.12
N ALA A 139 19.24 -2.07 10.18
CA ALA A 139 18.65 -1.26 9.12
C ALA A 139 17.65 -2.06 8.27
N VAL A 140 18.06 -3.25 7.82
CA VAL A 140 17.25 -4.14 6.99
C VAL A 140 16.02 -4.62 7.78
N ALA A 141 16.20 -4.94 9.06
CA ALA A 141 15.11 -5.35 9.94
C ALA A 141 14.08 -4.23 10.16
N GLU A 142 14.53 -3.01 10.43
CA GLU A 142 13.64 -1.84 10.59
C GLU A 142 12.85 -1.56 9.30
N TRP A 143 13.51 -1.65 8.14
CA TRP A 143 12.84 -1.52 6.84
C TRP A 143 11.83 -2.63 6.57
N ALA A 144 12.18 -3.89 6.84
CA ALA A 144 11.27 -5.01 6.65
C ALA A 144 10.00 -4.86 7.50
N VAL A 145 10.15 -4.48 8.78
CA VAL A 145 9.00 -4.21 9.66
C VAL A 145 8.16 -3.07 9.14
N PHE A 146 8.79 -1.97 8.74
CA PHE A 146 8.08 -0.81 8.21
C PHE A 146 7.28 -1.16 6.96
N LEU A 147 7.90 -1.83 5.99
CA LEU A 147 7.26 -2.22 4.74
C LEU A 147 6.12 -3.22 4.98
N LEU A 148 6.31 -4.20 5.87
CA LEU A 148 5.24 -5.13 6.24
C LEU A 148 4.06 -4.44 6.94
N LEU A 149 4.33 -3.48 7.81
CA LEU A 149 3.30 -2.67 8.46
C LEU A 149 2.51 -1.88 7.42
N VAL A 150 3.19 -1.15 6.53
CA VAL A 150 2.55 -0.39 5.46
C VAL A 150 1.76 -1.30 4.54
N ALA A 151 2.32 -2.44 4.11
CA ALA A 151 1.61 -3.41 3.27
C ALA A 151 0.35 -3.96 3.94
N GLY A 152 0.42 -4.27 5.25
CA GLY A 152 -0.74 -4.70 6.02
C GLY A 152 -1.81 -3.62 6.13
N LEU A 153 -1.41 -2.37 6.37
CA LEU A 153 -2.32 -1.23 6.41
C LEU A 153 -2.95 -0.92 5.04
N GLU A 154 -2.18 -1.00 3.95
CA GLU A 154 -2.68 -0.88 2.58
C GLU A 154 -3.70 -1.96 2.26
N LEU A 155 -3.43 -3.20 2.67
CA LEU A 155 -4.38 -4.30 2.49
C LEU A 155 -5.70 -4.01 3.23
N VAL A 156 -5.63 -3.57 4.49
CA VAL A 156 -6.83 -3.19 5.26
C VAL A 156 -7.54 -2.01 4.60
N ALA A 157 -6.81 -0.97 4.18
CA ALA A 157 -7.36 0.20 3.51
C ALA A 157 -8.06 -0.17 2.20
N ALA A 158 -7.52 -1.13 1.43
CA ALA A 158 -8.12 -1.60 0.19
C ALA A 158 -9.51 -2.23 0.38
N PHE A 159 -9.85 -2.74 1.57
CA PHE A 159 -11.19 -3.24 1.87
C PHE A 159 -12.05 -2.22 2.62
N VAL A 160 -11.47 -1.51 3.60
CA VAL A 160 -12.20 -0.60 4.48
C VAL A 160 -12.58 0.70 3.76
N VAL A 161 -11.68 1.28 2.96
CA VAL A 161 -11.92 2.58 2.32
C VAL A 161 -13.06 2.51 1.28
N PRO A 162 -13.11 1.51 0.37
CA PRO A 162 -14.27 1.35 -0.50
C PRO A 162 -15.57 1.19 0.29
N ALA A 163 -15.58 0.34 1.33
CA ALA A 163 -16.78 0.11 2.13
C ALA A 163 -17.29 1.38 2.81
N LEU A 164 -16.39 2.20 3.38
CA LEU A 164 -16.74 3.48 3.98
C LEU A 164 -17.23 4.49 2.94
N LEU A 165 -16.60 4.56 1.77
CA LEU A 165 -17.04 5.45 0.70
C LEU A 165 -18.43 5.07 0.18
N PHE A 166 -18.72 3.77 0.05
CA PHE A 166 -20.06 3.29 -0.28
C PHE A 166 -21.08 3.73 0.78
N ALA A 167 -20.77 3.54 2.07
CA ALA A 167 -21.67 3.95 3.15
C ALA A 167 -21.92 5.47 3.18
N VAL A 168 -20.90 6.30 2.91
CA VAL A 168 -21.04 7.76 2.84
C VAL A 168 -21.90 8.16 1.63
N VAL A 169 -21.64 7.59 0.46
CA VAL A 169 -22.44 7.87 -0.75
C VAL A 169 -23.89 7.46 -0.53
N GLU A 170 -24.14 6.30 0.06
CA GLU A 170 -25.48 5.87 0.44
C GLU A 170 -26.14 6.89 1.38
N SER A 171 -25.46 7.33 2.44
CA SER A 171 -26.02 8.33 3.38
C SER A 171 -26.29 9.71 2.78
N LEU A 172 -25.69 10.05 1.63
CA LEU A 172 -25.90 11.33 0.94
C LEU A 172 -27.06 11.26 -0.07
N LEU A 173 -27.49 10.05 -0.44
CA LEU A 173 -28.57 9.82 -1.41
C LEU A 173 -29.93 9.59 -0.76
N TRP A 174 -29.97 9.44 0.58
CA TRP A 174 -31.17 9.29 1.41
C TRP A 174 -31.34 10.48 2.35
#